data_AF-A0A9E1SPV7-F1
#
_entry.id   AF-A0A9E1SPV7-F1
#
_cell.length_a   1.000
_cell.length_b   1.000
_cell.length_c   1.000
_cell.angle_alpha   90.00
_cell.angle_beta   90.00
_cell.angle_gamma   90.00
#
_symmetry.space_group_name_H-M   'P 1'
#
loop_
_entity.id
_entity.type
_entity.pdbx_description
1 polymer ?
#
loop_
_entity_poly.entity_id
_entity_poly.type
_entity_poly.pdbx_seq_one_letter_code
_entity_poly.pdbx_strand_id
1 'polypeptide(L)'
;MKNLKALSFFSGAMGLDLGLKKAGIDIILACESEKFIRETIKLNNPTLKVLEDINLYSAQDIKKEAGLKKNEKIDLIVGGPPCQAFSTAGKRLSINENRGVVFIKYLELIKDLNPTYFVIENVRGLLSVPLKHVPHNNRKSKLKTIEEKGGTLQYILNYLKKCGYKVSFNLYNSANFGTPQIRERIVIMGNKKDKLPYLSPTHSEHGEFGLKKWNTFKSAVKGLHNIKHDHVKFPDNRIKYYKKLKEGQNWKNLSKALQKEALGNSYYAGGGKTGFLRRLGWNKPSPTLVTDPTMPATDLAHPEMNRP
;
A
#
# COMPACT_ATOMS: atom_id res chain seq x y z
N MET A 1 -3.67 23.46 19.81
CA MET A 1 -2.57 22.68 19.19
C MET A 1 -1.99 23.49 18.04
N LYS A 2 -0.67 23.41 17.81
CA LYS A 2 -0.03 24.12 16.70
C LYS A 2 -0.55 23.52 15.38
N ASN A 3 -1.02 24.36 14.45
CA ASN A 3 -1.51 23.88 13.16
C ASN A 3 -0.33 23.35 12.34
N LEU A 4 -0.19 22.03 12.24
CA LEU A 4 0.93 21.37 11.55
C LEU A 4 0.71 21.43 10.04
N LYS A 5 1.73 21.83 9.29
CA LYS A 5 1.67 21.92 7.84
C LYS A 5 2.06 20.60 7.21
N ALA A 6 1.07 19.86 6.72
CA ALA A 6 1.27 18.56 6.10
C ALA A 6 0.95 18.57 4.60
N LEU A 7 1.84 17.99 3.81
CA LEU A 7 1.65 17.77 2.37
C LEU A 7 1.48 16.27 2.10
N SER A 8 0.58 15.93 1.20
CA SER A 8 0.29 14.55 0.81
C SER A 8 0.58 14.32 -0.67
N PHE A 9 1.29 13.25 -0.99
CA PHE A 9 1.64 12.86 -2.35
C PHE A 9 1.18 11.43 -2.60
N PHE A 10 0.70 11.14 -3.81
CA PHE A 10 0.05 9.87 -4.12
C PHE A 10 -1.14 9.63 -3.17
N SER A 11 -1.92 10.68 -2.93
CA SER A 11 -2.95 10.73 -1.88
C SER A 11 -4.04 9.67 -2.08
N GLY A 12 -4.26 9.22 -3.31
CA GLY A 12 -5.34 8.29 -3.63
C GLY A 12 -6.69 8.85 -3.15
N ALA A 13 -7.58 7.98 -2.70
CA ALA A 13 -8.84 8.39 -2.08
C ALA A 13 -8.68 8.90 -0.63
N MET A 14 -7.54 9.50 -0.27
CA MET A 14 -7.25 10.15 1.02
C MET A 14 -7.18 9.20 2.23
N GLY A 15 -6.96 7.90 2.04
CA GLY A 15 -6.99 6.93 3.14
C GLY A 15 -5.97 7.22 4.25
N LEU A 16 -4.73 7.56 3.87
CA LEU A 16 -3.67 7.96 4.81
C LEU A 16 -3.98 9.32 5.47
N ASP A 17 -4.44 10.26 4.65
CA ASP A 17 -4.78 11.64 5.00
C ASP A 17 -5.91 11.72 6.03
N LEU A 18 -6.96 10.91 5.86
CA LEU A 18 -8.07 10.82 6.82
C LEU A 18 -7.61 10.32 8.18
N GLY A 19 -6.61 9.43 8.22
CA GLY A 19 -5.96 9.00 9.45
C GLY A 19 -5.22 10.15 10.14
N LEU A 20 -4.48 10.96 9.36
CA LEU A 20 -3.79 12.14 9.87
C LEU A 20 -4.76 13.20 10.39
N LYS A 21 -5.85 13.46 9.66
CA LYS A 21 -6.91 14.38 10.11
C LYS A 21 -7.53 13.94 11.44
N LYS A 22 -7.80 12.64 11.60
CA LYS A 22 -8.27 12.08 12.88
C LYS A 22 -7.25 12.22 14.01
N ALA A 23 -5.96 12.28 13.70
CA ALA A 23 -4.89 12.56 14.64
C ALA A 23 -4.65 14.07 14.86
N GLY A 24 -5.48 14.95 14.28
CA GLY A 24 -5.37 16.40 14.42
C GLY A 24 -4.35 17.06 13.50
N ILE A 25 -3.98 16.42 12.38
CA ILE A 25 -3.04 16.93 11.38
C ILE A 25 -3.80 17.15 10.07
N ASP A 26 -3.96 18.42 9.68
CA ASP A 26 -4.62 18.78 8.44
C ASP A 26 -3.64 18.81 7.25
N ILE A 27 -4.10 18.27 6.12
CA ILE A 27 -3.38 18.32 4.85
C ILE A 27 -3.69 19.66 4.18
N ILE A 28 -2.65 20.44 3.90
CA ILE A 28 -2.78 21.76 3.25
C ILE A 28 -2.66 21.67 1.72
N LEU A 29 -2.10 20.57 1.21
CA LEU A 29 -1.95 20.30 -0.22
C LEU A 29 -1.87 18.79 -0.45
N ALA A 30 -2.64 18.30 -1.44
CA ALA A 30 -2.55 16.93 -1.94
C ALA A 30 -1.97 16.91 -3.37
N CYS A 31 -1.43 15.78 -3.80
CA CYS A 31 -0.90 15.58 -5.15
C CYS A 31 -1.29 14.17 -5.62
N GLU A 32 -2.07 14.11 -6.69
CA GLU A 32 -2.67 12.87 -7.22
C GLU A 32 -2.83 12.95 -8.74
N SER A 33 -2.17 12.04 -9.47
CA SER A 33 -2.14 12.05 -10.93
C SER A 33 -3.44 11.57 -11.58
N GLU A 34 -4.23 10.75 -10.91
CA GLU A 34 -5.48 10.21 -11.48
C GLU A 34 -6.64 11.20 -11.38
N LYS A 35 -7.18 11.59 -12.54
CA LYS A 35 -8.23 12.61 -12.67
C LYS A 35 -9.47 12.30 -11.81
N PHE A 36 -10.01 11.09 -11.92
CA PHE A 36 -11.22 10.70 -11.18
C PHE A 36 -11.00 10.65 -9.66
N ILE A 37 -9.77 10.36 -9.23
CA ILE A 37 -9.42 10.42 -7.82
C ILE A 37 -9.36 11.88 -7.37
N ARG A 38 -8.75 12.78 -8.14
CA ARG A 38 -8.78 14.23 -7.84
C ARG A 38 -10.20 14.78 -7.74
N GLU A 39 -11.09 14.37 -8.64
CA GLU A 39 -12.51 14.74 -8.58
C GLU A 39 -13.15 14.25 -7.28
N THR A 40 -12.88 12.99 -6.89
CA THR A 40 -13.34 12.44 -5.61
C THR A 40 -12.81 13.24 -4.41
N ILE A 41 -11.53 13.62 -4.41
CA ILE A 41 -10.94 14.45 -3.34
C ILE A 41 -11.68 15.79 -3.25
N LYS A 42 -11.89 16.46 -4.38
CA LYS A 42 -12.58 17.77 -4.44
C LYS A 42 -14.04 17.68 -4.02
N LEU A 43 -14.75 16.60 -4.34
CA LEU A 43 -16.11 16.38 -3.87
C LEU A 43 -16.19 16.28 -2.34
N ASN A 44 -15.20 15.65 -1.70
CA ASN A 44 -15.15 15.48 -0.25
C ASN A 44 -14.56 16.69 0.49
N ASN A 45 -13.68 17.46 -0.16
CA ASN A 45 -13.09 18.68 0.39
C ASN A 45 -12.85 19.70 -0.74
N PRO A 46 -13.86 20.54 -1.06
CA PRO A 46 -13.77 21.51 -2.16
C PRO A 46 -12.66 22.56 -1.98
N THR A 47 -12.26 22.82 -0.73
CA THR A 47 -11.24 23.82 -0.40
C THR A 47 -9.81 23.28 -0.47
N LEU A 48 -9.63 21.95 -0.49
CA LEU A 48 -8.30 21.35 -0.56
C LEU A 48 -7.73 21.52 -1.97
N LYS A 49 -6.52 22.08 -2.02
CA LYS A 49 -5.78 22.17 -3.26
C LYS A 49 -5.15 20.81 -3.60
N VAL A 50 -5.39 20.36 -4.83
CA VAL A 50 -4.95 19.06 -5.32
C VAL A 50 -4.16 19.25 -6.61
N LEU A 51 -2.85 19.01 -6.53
CA LEU A 51 -1.95 18.97 -7.67
C LEU A 51 -2.10 17.67 -8.47
N GLU A 52 -1.64 17.70 -9.71
CA GLU A 52 -1.70 16.55 -10.62
C GLU A 52 -0.44 15.68 -10.51
N ASP A 53 0.22 15.38 -11.63
CA ASP A 53 1.48 14.63 -11.67
C ASP A 53 2.59 15.40 -10.93
N ILE A 54 3.19 14.75 -9.95
CA ILE A 54 4.31 15.21 -9.14
C ILE A 54 5.52 15.69 -9.98
N ASN A 55 5.70 15.17 -11.20
CA ASN A 55 6.81 15.55 -12.08
C ASN A 55 6.68 16.99 -12.62
N LEU A 56 5.47 17.56 -12.63
CA LEU A 56 5.21 18.89 -13.16
C LEU A 56 5.59 20.02 -12.19
N TYR A 57 5.98 19.68 -10.97
CA TYR A 57 6.17 20.66 -9.90
C TYR A 57 7.58 20.57 -9.32
N SER A 58 8.21 21.74 -9.15
CA SER A 58 9.39 21.90 -8.30
C SER A 58 8.99 22.07 -6.83
N ALA A 59 9.97 22.00 -5.93
CA ALA A 59 9.74 22.32 -4.52
C ALA A 59 9.25 23.77 -4.31
N GLN A 60 9.64 24.70 -5.18
CA GLN A 60 9.17 26.09 -5.12
C GLN A 60 7.70 26.20 -5.55
N ASP A 61 7.32 25.50 -6.62
CA ASP A 61 5.92 25.43 -7.06
C ASP A 61 5.05 24.85 -5.96
N ILE A 62 5.45 23.73 -5.37
CA ILE A 62 4.70 23.08 -4.27
C ILE A 62 4.49 24.04 -3.09
N LYS A 63 5.52 24.79 -2.68
CA LYS A 63 5.39 25.77 -1.59
C LYS A 63 4.41 26.89 -1.96
N LYS A 64 4.53 27.43 -3.18
CA LYS A 64 3.62 28.47 -3.69
C LYS A 64 2.19 27.96 -3.72
N GLU A 65 1.98 26.77 -4.28
CA GLU A 65 0.66 26.17 -4.41
C GLU A 65 0.03 25.85 -3.04
N ALA A 66 0.83 25.43 -2.05
CA ALA A 66 0.40 25.23 -0.67
C ALA A 66 0.16 26.54 0.12
N GLY A 67 0.36 27.71 -0.48
CA GLY A 67 0.22 29.01 0.19
C GLY A 67 1.31 29.30 1.23
N LEU A 68 2.46 28.64 1.12
CA LEU A 68 3.58 28.79 2.06
C LEU A 68 4.54 29.90 1.62
N LYS A 69 5.01 30.70 2.58
CA LYS A 69 6.10 31.67 2.35
C LYS A 69 7.41 30.93 2.10
N LYS A 70 8.39 31.57 1.44
CA LYS A 70 9.68 30.98 1.03
C LYS A 70 10.40 30.23 2.17
N ASN A 71 10.44 30.83 3.36
CA ASN A 71 11.13 30.31 4.56
C ASN A 71 10.18 29.58 5.53
N GLU A 72 8.93 29.38 5.14
CA GLU A 72 7.96 28.70 5.98
C GLU A 72 8.25 27.20 5.99
N LYS A 73 8.28 26.64 7.20
CA LYS A 73 8.63 25.25 7.42
C LYS A 73 7.45 24.34 7.11
N ILE A 74 7.73 23.23 6.44
CA ILE A 74 6.80 22.11 6.28
C ILE A 74 7.04 21.16 7.45
N ASP A 75 5.97 20.78 8.16
CA ASP A 75 6.09 19.90 9.30
C ASP A 75 6.11 18.44 8.86
N LEU A 76 5.25 18.06 7.92
CA LEU A 76 5.08 16.68 7.51
C LEU A 76 4.93 16.56 5.99
N ILE A 77 5.58 15.55 5.41
CA ILE A 77 5.28 15.05 4.07
C ILE A 77 4.90 13.58 4.17
N VAL A 78 3.78 13.19 3.57
CA VAL A 78 3.34 11.79 3.53
C VAL A 78 3.07 11.33 2.11
N GLY A 79 3.22 10.03 1.85
CA GLY A 79 2.82 9.47 0.57
C GLY A 79 3.07 7.97 0.41
N GLY A 80 2.33 7.37 -0.52
CA GLY A 80 2.43 5.97 -0.89
C GLY A 80 2.89 5.79 -2.35
N PRO A 81 4.14 6.17 -2.70
CA PRO A 81 4.61 6.11 -4.08
C PRO A 81 4.57 4.67 -4.65
N PRO A 82 4.19 4.48 -5.92
CA PRO A 82 4.16 3.16 -6.53
C PRO A 82 5.56 2.54 -6.61
N CYS A 83 5.70 1.28 -6.19
CA CYS A 83 7.00 0.58 -6.08
C CYS A 83 7.38 -0.27 -7.32
N GLN A 84 6.53 -0.32 -8.35
CA GLN A 84 6.64 -1.29 -9.46
C GLN A 84 7.91 -1.16 -10.34
N ALA A 85 8.75 -0.14 -10.12
CA ALA A 85 9.81 0.23 -11.06
C ALA A 85 11.24 0.06 -10.54
N PHE A 86 11.44 -0.42 -9.30
CA PHE A 86 12.81 -0.64 -8.83
C PHE A 86 13.45 -1.92 -9.37
N SER A 87 12.67 -2.92 -9.83
CA SER A 87 13.24 -4.12 -10.44
C SER A 87 13.90 -3.87 -11.80
N THR A 88 13.56 -2.77 -12.48
CA THR A 88 14.13 -2.36 -13.78
C THR A 88 15.26 -1.32 -13.66
N ALA A 89 15.41 -0.66 -12.49
CA ALA A 89 16.39 0.41 -12.23
C ALA A 89 17.88 -0.02 -12.35
N GLY A 90 18.15 -1.32 -12.46
CA GLY A 90 19.49 -1.86 -12.67
C GLY A 90 20.08 -1.67 -14.06
N LYS A 91 19.25 -1.30 -15.06
CA LYS A 91 19.73 -0.71 -16.31
C LYS A 91 19.89 0.78 -16.05
N ARG A 92 21.15 1.22 -15.93
CA ARG A 92 21.55 2.63 -15.81
C ARG A 92 20.61 3.53 -16.62
N LEU A 93 20.16 4.64 -16.03
CA LEU A 93 20.07 5.92 -16.74
C LEU A 93 19.48 5.80 -18.16
N SER A 94 18.38 5.07 -18.31
CA SER A 94 17.62 5.01 -19.56
C SER A 94 16.29 5.70 -19.29
N ILE A 95 16.31 6.99 -19.63
CA ILE A 95 15.15 7.84 -19.86
C ILE A 95 14.11 7.00 -20.62
N ASN A 96 12.99 6.63 -19.97
CA ASN A 96 11.72 6.09 -20.53
C ASN A 96 11.02 4.95 -19.75
N GLU A 97 11.16 4.85 -18.42
CA GLU A 97 10.18 4.09 -17.61
C GLU A 97 9.56 4.97 -16.50
N ASN A 98 8.43 5.62 -16.83
CA ASN A 98 7.75 6.67 -16.05
C ASN A 98 7.41 6.36 -14.58
N ARG A 99 7.39 5.09 -14.14
CA ARG A 99 7.00 4.72 -12.76
C ARG A 99 8.14 4.70 -11.75
N GLY A 100 9.40 4.54 -12.18
CA GLY A 100 10.57 4.60 -11.28
C GLY A 100 10.98 6.03 -10.99
N VAL A 101 10.73 6.89 -11.97
CA VAL A 101 10.95 8.33 -11.92
C VAL A 101 10.14 8.96 -10.77
N VAL A 102 8.88 8.59 -10.58
CA VAL A 102 8.02 9.24 -9.56
C VAL A 102 8.42 8.94 -8.12
N PHE A 103 8.93 7.74 -7.82
CA PHE A 103 9.43 7.45 -6.47
C PHE A 103 10.70 8.26 -6.19
N ILE A 104 11.63 8.30 -7.15
CA ILE A 104 12.86 9.10 -7.02
C ILE A 104 12.51 10.59 -6.89
N LYS A 105 11.60 11.10 -7.73
CA LYS A 105 11.09 12.47 -7.65
C LYS A 105 10.49 12.78 -6.28
N TYR A 106 9.78 11.83 -5.67
CA TYR A 106 9.26 12.01 -4.31
C TYR A 106 10.37 12.08 -3.26
N LEU A 107 11.43 11.26 -3.37
CA LEU A 107 12.60 11.36 -2.51
C LEU A 107 13.33 12.71 -2.68
N GLU A 108 13.47 13.18 -3.92
CA GLU A 108 14.05 14.50 -4.23
C GLU A 108 13.21 15.63 -3.63
N LEU A 109 11.88 15.54 -3.71
CA LEU A 109 11.00 16.51 -3.05
C LEU A 109 11.13 16.48 -1.52
N ILE A 110 11.28 15.31 -0.90
CA ILE A 110 11.56 15.23 0.55
C ILE A 110 12.89 15.92 0.89
N LYS A 111 13.91 15.78 0.03
CA LYS A 111 15.20 16.47 0.20
C LYS A 111 15.04 17.98 0.07
N ASP A 112 14.38 18.45 -1.00
CA ASP A 112 14.33 19.87 -1.37
C ASP A 112 13.31 20.67 -0.53
N LEU A 113 12.17 20.07 -0.19
CA LEU A 113 11.19 20.67 0.72
C LEU A 113 11.64 20.59 2.18
N ASN A 114 12.52 19.64 2.49
CA ASN A 114 13.19 19.49 3.78
C ASN A 114 12.24 19.53 5.01
N PRO A 115 11.16 18.74 5.05
CA PRO A 115 10.19 18.76 6.14
C PRO A 115 10.77 18.33 7.49
N THR A 116 10.07 18.63 8.58
CA THR A 116 10.43 18.12 9.91
C THR A 116 10.33 16.60 9.98
N TYR A 117 9.24 16.06 9.43
CA TYR A 117 8.89 14.65 9.40
C TYR A 117 8.55 14.20 7.98
N PHE A 118 8.79 12.94 7.68
CA PHE A 118 8.22 12.29 6.50
C PHE A 118 7.63 10.93 6.85
N VAL A 119 6.66 10.48 6.04
CA VAL A 119 6.14 9.11 6.05
C VAL A 119 6.06 8.60 4.61
N ILE A 120 6.59 7.39 4.38
CA ILE A 120 6.48 6.65 3.13
C ILE A 120 5.77 5.34 3.46
N GLU A 121 4.61 5.10 2.85
CA GLU A 121 3.92 3.82 2.88
C GLU A 121 4.31 2.99 1.65
N ASN A 122 4.46 1.68 1.83
CA ASN A 122 4.58 0.77 0.70
C ASN A 122 4.17 -0.67 1.00
N VAL A 123 4.09 -1.50 -0.04
CA VAL A 123 3.79 -2.93 0.07
C VAL A 123 4.93 -3.71 0.71
N ARG A 124 4.61 -4.83 1.39
CA ARG A 124 5.60 -5.79 1.94
C ARG A 124 6.69 -6.19 0.94
N GLY A 125 6.33 -6.27 -0.34
CA GLY A 125 7.24 -6.67 -1.42
C GLY A 125 8.55 -5.88 -1.43
N LEU A 126 8.52 -4.59 -1.07
CA LEU A 126 9.69 -3.70 -1.01
C LEU A 126 10.84 -4.24 -0.13
N LEU A 127 10.55 -5.07 0.90
CA LEU A 127 11.59 -5.75 1.70
C LEU A 127 12.50 -6.68 0.87
N SER A 128 12.02 -7.12 -0.29
CA SER A 128 12.66 -8.17 -1.08
C SER A 128 13.04 -7.74 -2.50
N VAL A 129 12.68 -6.52 -2.92
CA VAL A 129 13.00 -6.01 -4.26
C VAL A 129 14.50 -5.71 -4.35
N PRO A 130 15.23 -6.33 -5.30
CA PRO A 130 16.60 -5.92 -5.59
C PRO A 130 16.61 -4.61 -6.37
N LEU A 131 17.63 -3.78 -6.16
CA LEU A 131 17.79 -2.53 -6.93
C LEU A 131 18.13 -2.82 -8.41
N LYS A 132 18.79 -3.94 -8.68
CA LYS A 132 19.08 -4.49 -9.99
C LYS A 132 18.69 -5.95 -10.03
N HIS A 133 17.72 -6.31 -10.86
CA HIS A 133 17.40 -7.72 -11.06
C HIS A 133 18.47 -8.42 -11.90
N VAL A 134 18.96 -9.56 -11.41
CA VAL A 134 19.83 -10.48 -12.17
C VAL A 134 19.14 -11.83 -12.29
N PRO A 135 18.76 -12.25 -13.53
CA PRO A 135 18.17 -13.55 -13.79
C PRO A 135 19.05 -14.67 -13.23
N HIS A 136 18.43 -15.74 -12.72
CA HIS A 136 19.14 -16.82 -12.05
C HIS A 136 20.27 -17.42 -12.91
N ASN A 137 19.99 -17.62 -14.19
CA ASN A 137 20.92 -18.20 -15.18
C ASN A 137 22.12 -17.29 -15.50
N ASN A 138 22.07 -16.01 -15.12
CA ASN A 138 23.12 -15.02 -15.39
C ASN A 138 23.95 -14.68 -14.13
N ARG A 139 23.72 -15.40 -13.01
CA ARG A 139 24.46 -15.18 -11.76
C ARG A 139 25.83 -15.86 -11.85
N LYS A 140 26.86 -15.06 -12.17
CA LYS A 140 28.24 -15.54 -12.33
C LYS A 140 28.97 -15.79 -10.99
N SER A 141 28.50 -15.22 -9.86
CA SER A 141 29.09 -15.35 -8.52
C SER A 141 28.15 -14.82 -7.41
N LYS A 142 28.67 -14.58 -6.18
CA LYS A 142 27.93 -13.94 -5.07
C LYS A 142 27.36 -12.59 -5.53
N LEU A 143 26.06 -12.37 -5.29
CA LEU A 143 25.35 -11.15 -5.70
C LEU A 143 25.97 -9.92 -5.03
N LYS A 144 26.05 -8.80 -5.76
CA LYS A 144 26.36 -7.50 -5.14
C LYS A 144 25.16 -7.02 -4.33
N THR A 145 25.34 -6.14 -3.35
CA THR A 145 24.25 -5.58 -2.52
C THR A 145 23.12 -4.95 -3.34
N ILE A 146 23.43 -4.40 -4.51
CA ILE A 146 22.45 -3.87 -5.45
C ILE A 146 21.61 -4.96 -6.16
N GLU A 147 22.10 -6.19 -6.21
CA GLU A 147 21.49 -7.37 -6.83
C GLU A 147 20.83 -8.30 -5.80
N GLU A 148 21.07 -8.06 -4.51
CA GLU A 148 20.49 -8.77 -3.37
C GLU A 148 19.03 -8.37 -3.12
N LYS A 149 18.25 -9.29 -2.55
CA LYS A 149 16.88 -9.01 -2.09
C LYS A 149 16.91 -7.88 -1.07
N GLY A 150 16.09 -6.85 -1.27
CA GLY A 150 16.00 -5.69 -0.38
C GLY A 150 16.95 -4.53 -0.71
N GLY A 151 17.74 -4.63 -1.79
CA GLY A 151 18.64 -3.55 -2.23
C GLY A 151 17.92 -2.21 -2.47
N THR A 152 16.66 -2.23 -2.92
CA THR A 152 15.85 -1.02 -3.09
C THR A 152 15.58 -0.30 -1.77
N LEU A 153 15.15 -1.05 -0.74
CA LEU A 153 14.90 -0.48 0.58
C LEU A 153 16.18 0.12 1.15
N GLN A 154 17.32 -0.58 1.01
CA GLN A 154 18.60 -0.08 1.46
C GLN A 154 18.99 1.24 0.77
N TYR A 155 18.75 1.35 -0.54
CA TYR A 155 18.96 2.59 -1.28
C TYR A 155 18.11 3.75 -0.71
N ILE A 156 16.81 3.52 -0.51
CA ILE A 156 15.88 4.52 0.04
C ILE A 156 16.34 5.00 1.42
N LEU A 157 16.66 4.06 2.32
CA LEU A 157 17.12 4.37 3.68
C LEU A 157 18.43 5.16 3.65
N ASN A 158 19.38 4.80 2.78
CA ASN A 158 20.64 5.51 2.64
C ASN A 158 20.45 6.92 2.07
N TYR A 159 19.56 7.09 1.08
CA TYR A 159 19.23 8.41 0.51
C TYR A 159 18.65 9.34 1.58
N LEU A 160 17.66 8.87 2.35
CA LEU A 160 17.02 9.65 3.41
C LEU A 160 18.00 10.01 4.55
N LYS A 161 18.89 9.09 4.93
CA LYS A 161 19.98 9.38 5.88
C LYS A 161 20.95 10.44 5.37
N LYS A 162 21.33 10.40 4.08
CA LYS A 162 22.15 11.44 3.44
C LYS A 162 21.47 12.80 3.42
N CYS A 163 20.13 12.82 3.39
CA CYS A 163 19.34 14.04 3.55
C CYS A 163 19.27 14.52 5.01
N GLY A 164 19.96 13.88 5.96
CA GLY A 164 20.02 14.29 7.37
C GLY A 164 18.87 13.78 8.22
N TYR A 165 18.14 12.74 7.79
CA TYR A 165 17.07 12.15 8.60
C TYR A 165 17.55 10.95 9.41
N LYS A 166 17.07 10.85 10.66
CA LYS A 166 17.07 9.61 11.42
C LYS A 166 15.79 8.83 11.07
N VAL A 167 15.98 7.64 10.50
CA VAL A 167 14.90 6.86 9.87
C VAL A 167 14.57 5.62 10.71
N SER A 168 13.27 5.38 10.88
CA SER A 168 12.68 4.15 11.43
C SER A 168 11.78 3.54 10.36
N PHE A 169 11.82 2.21 10.20
CA PHE A 169 10.85 1.51 9.35
C PHE A 169 10.44 0.19 9.98
N ASN A 170 9.20 -0.24 9.74
CA ASN A 170 8.71 -1.55 10.16
C ASN A 170 7.61 -2.05 9.22
N LEU A 171 7.32 -3.35 9.29
CA LEU A 171 6.18 -3.99 8.64
C LEU A 171 5.00 -4.04 9.61
N TYR A 172 3.90 -3.40 9.25
CA TYR A 172 2.69 -3.34 10.06
C TYR A 172 1.54 -4.08 9.39
N ASN A 173 0.83 -4.91 10.16
CA ASN A 173 -0.42 -5.53 9.74
C ASN A 173 -1.59 -4.67 10.24
N SER A 174 -2.46 -4.18 9.34
CA SER A 174 -3.61 -3.35 9.72
C SER A 174 -4.58 -4.04 10.69
N ALA A 175 -4.64 -5.37 10.70
CA ALA A 175 -5.44 -6.12 11.65
C ALA A 175 -5.02 -5.85 13.11
N ASN A 176 -3.71 -5.65 13.34
CA ASN A 176 -3.17 -5.30 14.66
C ASN A 176 -3.55 -3.89 15.14
N PHE A 177 -4.19 -3.10 14.28
CA PHE A 177 -4.64 -1.73 14.58
C PHE A 177 -6.17 -1.59 14.48
N GLY A 178 -6.90 -2.71 14.42
CA GLY A 178 -8.37 -2.74 14.46
C GLY A 178 -9.04 -2.65 13.09
N THR A 179 -8.30 -2.62 11.98
CA THR A 179 -8.91 -2.76 10.67
C THR A 179 -9.31 -4.24 10.46
N PRO A 180 -10.54 -4.56 10.01
CA PRO A 180 -10.99 -5.94 9.77
C PRO A 180 -10.39 -6.54 8.48
N GLN A 181 -9.08 -6.34 8.27
CA GLN A 181 -8.32 -6.77 7.11
C GLN A 181 -6.88 -7.11 7.53
N ILE A 182 -6.38 -8.28 7.10
CA ILE A 182 -4.97 -8.63 7.13
C ILE A 182 -4.29 -7.98 5.91
N ARG A 183 -3.60 -6.87 6.15
CA ARG A 183 -2.87 -6.11 5.13
C ARG A 183 -1.57 -5.63 5.72
N GLU A 184 -0.48 -6.16 5.19
CA GLU A 184 0.86 -5.81 5.62
C GLU A 184 1.41 -4.67 4.77
N ARG A 185 1.93 -3.64 5.43
CA ARG A 185 2.54 -2.47 4.82
C ARG A 185 3.83 -2.08 5.52
N ILE A 186 4.83 -1.76 4.73
CA ILE A 186 6.03 -1.11 5.22
C ILE A 186 5.68 0.35 5.43
N VAL A 187 5.97 0.86 6.61
CA VAL A 187 5.92 2.29 6.89
C VAL A 187 7.33 2.73 7.24
N ILE A 188 7.87 3.64 6.44
CA ILE A 188 9.17 4.27 6.63
C ILE A 188 8.89 5.70 7.10
N MET A 189 9.44 6.08 8.24
CA MET A 189 9.24 7.40 8.81
C MET A 189 10.58 7.95 9.30
N GLY A 190 10.73 9.26 9.27
CA GLY A 190 11.94 9.88 9.78
C GLY A 190 11.73 11.31 10.21
N ASN A 191 12.65 11.78 11.04
CA ASN A 191 12.73 13.18 11.44
C ASN A 191 14.20 13.65 11.38
N LYS A 192 14.42 14.94 11.58
CA LYS A 192 15.78 15.52 11.63
C LYS A 192 16.53 15.34 12.94
N LYS A 193 15.83 15.04 14.03
CA LYS A 193 16.36 15.08 15.40
C LYS A 193 16.69 13.71 15.96
N ASP A 194 15.71 12.79 16.04
CA ASP A 194 15.78 11.49 16.72
C ASP A 194 15.00 10.37 15.99
N LYS A 195 15.42 9.12 16.15
CA LYS A 195 14.63 8.01 15.57
C LYS A 195 13.23 8.00 16.19
N LEU A 196 12.21 7.90 15.34
CA LEU A 196 10.83 7.81 15.76
C LEU A 196 10.54 6.43 16.37
N PRO A 197 9.71 6.34 17.43
CA PRO A 197 9.33 5.06 18.02
C PRO A 197 8.46 4.24 17.06
N TYR A 198 8.50 2.92 17.21
CA TYR A 198 7.61 2.03 16.46
C TYR A 198 6.17 2.10 16.98
N LEU A 199 5.21 1.88 16.08
CA LEU A 199 3.79 1.84 16.45
C LEU A 199 3.51 0.58 17.27
N SER A 200 2.82 0.76 18.39
CA SER A 200 2.37 -0.36 19.24
C SER A 200 1.00 -0.85 18.76
N PRO A 201 0.80 -2.17 18.63
CA PRO A 201 -0.47 -2.73 18.22
C PRO A 201 -1.55 -2.47 19.27
N THR A 202 -2.80 -2.28 18.82
CA THR A 202 -3.98 -2.17 19.69
C THR A 202 -4.83 -3.44 19.69
N HIS A 203 -4.57 -4.33 18.72
CA HIS A 203 -5.24 -5.60 18.54
C HIS A 203 -4.23 -6.71 18.23
N SER A 204 -4.64 -7.97 18.45
CA SER A 204 -3.88 -9.16 18.05
C SER A 204 -4.84 -10.29 17.63
N GLU A 205 -4.31 -11.37 17.06
CA GLU A 205 -5.14 -12.43 16.45
C GLU A 205 -6.03 -13.12 17.49
N HIS A 206 -5.48 -13.40 18.68
CA HIS A 206 -6.17 -14.12 19.74
C HIS A 206 -6.37 -13.30 21.03
N GLY A 207 -6.00 -12.02 21.04
CA GLY A 207 -6.07 -11.15 22.22
C GLY A 207 -4.89 -11.34 23.18
N GLU A 208 -3.76 -11.82 22.66
CA GLU A 208 -2.48 -11.89 23.35
C GLU A 208 -2.09 -10.56 23.99
N PHE A 209 -1.36 -10.62 25.12
CA PHE A 209 -0.85 -9.46 25.85
C PHE A 209 -1.94 -8.47 26.33
N GLY A 210 -3.18 -8.95 26.51
CA GLY A 210 -4.30 -8.10 26.93
C GLY A 210 -4.84 -7.17 25.84
N LEU A 211 -4.41 -7.37 24.59
CA LEU A 211 -4.89 -6.60 23.44
C LEU A 211 -6.28 -7.06 23.01
N LYS A 212 -7.00 -6.22 22.28
CA LYS A 212 -8.28 -6.59 21.69
C LYS A 212 -8.07 -7.66 20.60
N LYS A 213 -9.00 -8.61 20.46
CA LYS A 213 -8.98 -9.53 19.32
C LYS A 213 -9.19 -8.78 18.01
N TRP A 214 -8.59 -9.24 16.92
CA TRP A 214 -8.79 -8.66 15.60
C TRP A 214 -10.28 -8.53 15.24
N ASN A 215 -10.63 -7.40 14.63
CA ASN A 215 -11.97 -7.19 14.09
C ASN A 215 -12.21 -8.10 12.88
N THR A 216 -13.45 -8.53 12.72
CA THR A 216 -13.82 -9.55 11.73
C THR A 216 -14.56 -8.94 10.55
N PHE A 217 -14.60 -9.67 9.43
CA PHE A 217 -15.42 -9.27 8.28
C PHE A 217 -16.89 -9.06 8.68
N LYS A 218 -17.44 -9.94 9.54
CA LYS A 218 -18.80 -9.81 10.07
C LYS A 218 -19.04 -8.48 10.78
N SER A 219 -18.08 -7.99 11.58
CA SER A 219 -18.21 -6.67 12.20
C SER A 219 -18.16 -5.52 11.19
N ALA A 220 -17.37 -5.68 10.12
CA ALA A 220 -17.18 -4.64 9.10
C ALA A 220 -18.44 -4.40 8.26
N VAL A 221 -19.21 -5.46 7.99
CA VAL A 221 -20.42 -5.40 7.16
C VAL A 221 -21.71 -5.42 7.97
N LYS A 222 -21.62 -5.18 9.29
CA LYS A 222 -22.79 -5.10 10.16
C LYS A 222 -23.74 -4.00 9.64
N GLY A 223 -25.01 -4.34 9.46
CA GLY A 223 -26.04 -3.43 8.94
C GLY A 223 -26.23 -3.44 7.43
N LEU A 224 -25.38 -4.15 6.67
CA LEU A 224 -25.46 -4.21 5.21
C LEU A 224 -26.32 -5.38 4.66
N HIS A 225 -27.06 -6.11 5.50
CA HIS A 225 -27.73 -7.35 5.10
C HIS A 225 -29.07 -7.13 4.36
N ASN A 226 -29.74 -6.00 4.57
CA ASN A 226 -31.08 -5.72 4.02
C ASN A 226 -31.07 -4.71 2.87
N ILE A 227 -29.94 -4.57 2.17
CA ILE A 227 -29.83 -3.68 1.02
C ILE A 227 -29.45 -4.45 -0.22
N LYS A 228 -29.91 -3.97 -1.38
CA LYS A 228 -29.42 -4.45 -2.67
C LYS A 228 -27.98 -3.97 -2.84
N HIS A 229 -27.09 -4.91 -3.14
CA HIS A 229 -25.67 -4.62 -3.37
C HIS A 229 -25.38 -4.57 -4.86
N ASP A 230 -24.73 -3.50 -5.30
CA ASP A 230 -24.12 -3.48 -6.63
C ASP A 230 -22.81 -4.25 -6.59
N HIS A 231 -22.62 -5.15 -7.56
CA HIS A 231 -21.41 -5.95 -7.66
C HIS A 231 -21.16 -6.34 -9.11
N VAL A 232 -19.88 -6.51 -9.44
CA VAL A 232 -19.50 -7.16 -10.69
C VAL A 232 -19.84 -8.65 -10.65
N LYS A 233 -20.12 -9.24 -11.81
CA LYS A 233 -20.35 -10.68 -11.91
C LYS A 233 -19.02 -11.41 -11.92
N PHE A 234 -18.91 -12.49 -11.16
CA PHE A 234 -17.82 -13.43 -11.39
C PHE A 234 -18.01 -14.10 -12.75
N PRO A 235 -16.92 -14.39 -13.48
CA PRO A 235 -16.97 -15.21 -14.68
C PRO A 235 -17.61 -16.57 -14.42
N ASP A 236 -18.50 -16.97 -15.33
CA ASP A 236 -19.34 -18.17 -15.18
C ASP A 236 -18.52 -19.45 -15.01
N ASN A 237 -17.38 -19.54 -15.70
CA ASN A 237 -16.46 -20.67 -15.59
C ASN A 237 -15.85 -20.84 -14.19
N ARG A 238 -15.90 -19.82 -13.32
CA ARG A 238 -15.41 -19.90 -11.93
C ARG A 238 -16.51 -20.11 -10.90
N ILE A 239 -17.75 -19.75 -11.19
CA ILE A 239 -18.89 -19.93 -10.28
C ILE A 239 -19.01 -21.40 -9.83
N LYS A 240 -18.71 -22.34 -10.73
CA LYS A 240 -18.74 -23.79 -10.42
C LYS A 240 -17.81 -24.19 -9.27
N TYR A 241 -16.70 -23.48 -9.07
CA TYR A 241 -15.79 -23.73 -7.95
C TYR A 241 -16.31 -23.10 -6.66
N TYR A 242 -16.82 -21.86 -6.72
CA TYR A 242 -17.39 -21.18 -5.57
C TYR A 242 -18.57 -21.92 -4.96
N LYS A 243 -19.41 -22.56 -5.78
CA LYS A 243 -20.52 -23.41 -5.31
C LYS A 243 -20.06 -24.62 -4.47
N LYS A 244 -18.78 -25.00 -4.56
CA LYS A 244 -18.18 -26.14 -3.82
C LYS A 244 -17.39 -25.71 -2.59
N LEU A 245 -17.24 -24.40 -2.38
CA LEU A 245 -16.50 -23.83 -1.27
C LEU A 245 -17.45 -23.27 -0.22
N LYS A 246 -17.13 -23.52 1.05
CA LYS A 246 -17.79 -22.89 2.21
C LYS A 246 -17.08 -21.60 2.59
N GLU A 247 -17.68 -20.82 3.49
CA GLU A 247 -17.05 -19.61 3.99
C GLU A 247 -15.62 -19.87 4.52
N GLY A 248 -14.73 -18.92 4.27
CA GLY A 248 -13.34 -19.00 4.68
C GLY A 248 -12.47 -20.03 3.94
N GLN A 249 -13.03 -20.85 3.04
CA GLN A 249 -12.30 -21.81 2.22
C GLN A 249 -11.70 -21.17 0.96
N ASN A 250 -10.77 -21.87 0.33
CA ASN A 250 -10.18 -21.49 -0.95
C ASN A 250 -9.97 -22.71 -1.85
N TRP A 251 -9.29 -22.54 -2.99
CA TRP A 251 -9.01 -23.63 -3.94
C TRP A 251 -8.46 -24.92 -3.29
N LYS A 252 -7.70 -24.85 -2.19
CA LYS A 252 -7.15 -26.03 -1.50
C LYS A 252 -8.23 -26.98 -0.97
N ASN A 253 -9.45 -26.49 -0.80
CA ASN A 253 -10.59 -27.27 -0.32
C ASN A 253 -11.36 -27.98 -1.45
N LEU A 254 -10.98 -27.78 -2.71
CA LEU A 254 -11.54 -28.50 -3.85
C LEU A 254 -10.92 -29.91 -3.99
N SER A 255 -11.53 -30.79 -4.78
CA SER A 255 -10.93 -32.08 -5.12
C SER A 255 -9.66 -31.89 -5.96
N LYS A 256 -8.70 -32.82 -5.90
CA LYS A 256 -7.42 -32.72 -6.64
C LYS A 256 -7.61 -32.46 -8.15
N ALA A 257 -8.63 -33.06 -8.76
CA ALA A 257 -8.98 -32.82 -10.17
C ALA A 257 -9.38 -31.36 -10.42
N LEU A 258 -10.28 -30.83 -9.59
CA LEU A 258 -10.74 -29.44 -9.69
C LEU A 258 -9.66 -28.43 -9.33
N GLN A 259 -8.72 -28.77 -8.43
CA GLN A 259 -7.58 -27.91 -8.12
C GLN A 259 -6.67 -27.70 -9.33
N LYS A 260 -6.36 -28.78 -10.06
CA LYS A 260 -5.55 -28.73 -11.29
C LYS A 260 -6.27 -27.93 -12.39
N GLU A 261 -7.57 -28.17 -12.55
CA GLU A 261 -8.40 -27.44 -13.52
C GLU A 261 -8.47 -25.94 -13.20
N ALA A 262 -8.74 -25.59 -11.94
CA ALA A 262 -8.91 -24.20 -11.51
C ALA A 262 -7.63 -23.36 -11.60
N LEU A 263 -6.47 -23.96 -11.28
CA LEU A 263 -5.20 -23.24 -11.22
C LEU A 263 -4.40 -23.34 -12.54
N GLY A 264 -4.68 -24.33 -13.38
CA GLY A 264 -3.90 -24.59 -14.60
C GLY A 264 -2.40 -24.72 -14.30
N ASN A 265 -1.56 -24.02 -15.08
CA ASN A 265 -0.11 -23.99 -14.87
C ASN A 265 0.29 -23.46 -13.48
N SER A 266 -0.53 -22.60 -12.88
CA SER A 266 -0.29 -22.12 -11.53
C SER A 266 -0.34 -23.24 -10.52
N TYR A 267 -0.97 -24.40 -10.78
CA TYR A 267 -0.98 -25.54 -9.85
C TYR A 267 0.44 -26.04 -9.55
N TYR A 268 1.32 -26.06 -10.55
CA TYR A 268 2.68 -26.61 -10.46
C TYR A 268 3.75 -25.59 -10.03
N ALA A 269 3.42 -24.29 -10.05
CA ALA A 269 4.36 -23.24 -9.64
C ALA A 269 4.69 -23.28 -8.13
N GLY A 270 5.86 -22.78 -7.71
CA GLY A 270 6.15 -22.53 -6.30
C GLY A 270 5.42 -21.28 -5.77
N GLY A 271 5.28 -21.14 -4.45
CA GLY A 271 4.77 -19.92 -3.79
C GLY A 271 3.33 -19.97 -3.26
N GLY A 272 2.97 -18.97 -2.46
CA GLY A 272 1.69 -18.89 -1.75
C GLY A 272 0.52 -18.51 -2.66
N LYS A 273 -0.22 -19.50 -3.16
CA LYS A 273 -1.41 -19.30 -4.04
C LYS A 273 -2.70 -19.14 -3.26
N THR A 274 -2.63 -18.68 -2.02
CA THR A 274 -3.80 -18.77 -1.12
C THR A 274 -4.93 -17.82 -1.54
N GLY A 275 -4.65 -16.82 -2.39
CA GLY A 275 -5.61 -15.86 -2.93
C GLY A 275 -6.53 -16.37 -4.03
N PHE A 276 -6.32 -17.58 -4.57
CA PHE A 276 -7.19 -18.13 -5.62
C PHE A 276 -8.49 -18.70 -5.06
N LEU A 277 -9.61 -18.37 -5.73
CA LEU A 277 -10.95 -18.90 -5.48
C LEU A 277 -11.32 -18.84 -3.99
N ARG A 278 -11.13 -17.68 -3.37
CA ARG A 278 -11.27 -17.56 -1.92
C ARG A 278 -12.66 -17.05 -1.56
N ARG A 279 -13.35 -17.75 -0.65
CA ARG A 279 -14.47 -17.18 0.10
C ARG A 279 -13.97 -16.49 1.35
N LEU A 280 -14.45 -15.28 1.60
CA LEU A 280 -14.28 -14.60 2.88
C LEU A 280 -14.89 -15.47 3.99
N GLY A 281 -14.36 -15.35 5.20
CA GLY A 281 -14.96 -15.97 6.38
C GLY A 281 -15.53 -14.90 7.29
N TRP A 282 -16.70 -15.15 7.87
CA TRP A 282 -17.39 -14.19 8.73
C TRP A 282 -16.57 -13.82 9.96
N ASN A 283 -15.97 -14.82 10.61
CA ASN A 283 -15.32 -14.67 11.92
C ASN A 283 -13.80 -14.44 11.83
N LYS A 284 -13.31 -13.97 10.68
CA LYS A 284 -11.90 -13.58 10.49
C LYS A 284 -11.81 -12.25 9.75
N PRO A 285 -10.70 -11.51 9.86
CA PRO A 285 -10.46 -10.36 9.02
C PRO A 285 -10.45 -10.77 7.54
N SER A 286 -10.79 -9.85 6.65
CA SER A 286 -10.61 -10.11 5.22
C SER A 286 -9.10 -10.22 4.90
N PRO A 287 -8.73 -10.95 3.84
CA PRO A 287 -7.40 -10.82 3.25
C PRO A 287 -7.20 -9.42 2.66
N THR A 288 -5.98 -9.14 2.21
CA THR A 288 -5.64 -7.89 1.51
C THR A 288 -6.57 -7.65 0.32
N LEU A 289 -7.32 -6.55 0.35
CA LEU A 289 -8.07 -6.07 -0.81
C LEU A 289 -7.10 -5.47 -1.83
N VAL A 290 -7.25 -5.89 -3.08
CA VAL A 290 -6.52 -5.34 -4.24
C VAL A 290 -7.48 -4.53 -5.11
N THR A 291 -6.96 -3.97 -6.20
CA THR A 291 -7.71 -3.08 -7.10
C THR A 291 -8.87 -3.76 -7.83
N ASP A 292 -8.79 -5.08 -8.07
CA ASP A 292 -9.85 -5.85 -8.73
C ASP A 292 -10.15 -7.14 -7.95
N PRO A 293 -11.36 -7.28 -7.38
CA PRO A 293 -11.75 -8.44 -6.59
C PRO A 293 -12.17 -9.64 -7.45
N THR A 294 -11.98 -9.57 -8.77
CA THR A 294 -12.33 -10.64 -9.72
C THR A 294 -11.14 -11.23 -10.44
N MET A 295 -9.89 -10.80 -10.25
CA MET A 295 -8.78 -11.49 -10.93
C MET A 295 -8.50 -12.86 -10.30
N PRO A 296 -8.12 -13.90 -11.07
CA PRO A 296 -7.98 -15.28 -10.56
C PRO A 296 -7.10 -15.47 -9.31
N ALA A 297 -6.06 -14.64 -9.14
CA ALA A 297 -5.11 -14.76 -8.03
C ALA A 297 -5.47 -13.87 -6.83
N THR A 298 -6.49 -13.03 -6.96
CA THR A 298 -6.84 -12.00 -5.98
C THR A 298 -8.33 -11.90 -5.73
N ASP A 299 -9.09 -12.90 -6.20
CA ASP A 299 -10.53 -12.89 -6.07
C ASP A 299 -10.93 -13.17 -4.62
N LEU A 300 -11.87 -12.35 -4.14
CA LEU A 300 -12.44 -12.44 -2.81
C LEU A 300 -13.94 -12.52 -3.01
N ALA A 301 -14.50 -13.70 -2.75
CA ALA A 301 -15.93 -13.94 -2.84
C ALA A 301 -16.60 -13.72 -1.48
N HIS A 302 -17.84 -13.25 -1.52
CA HIS A 302 -18.76 -13.24 -0.40
C HIS A 302 -18.75 -14.58 0.35
N PRO A 303 -18.87 -14.61 1.69
CA PRO A 303 -18.84 -15.86 2.46
C PRO A 303 -19.83 -16.93 1.97
N GLU A 304 -20.99 -16.51 1.47
CA GLU A 304 -22.10 -17.41 1.10
C GLU A 304 -22.62 -17.21 -0.34
N MET A 305 -22.39 -16.05 -0.95
CA MET A 305 -22.98 -15.70 -2.25
C MET A 305 -21.95 -15.87 -3.36
N ASN A 306 -22.40 -16.14 -4.59
CA ASN A 306 -21.52 -16.30 -5.76
C ASN A 306 -21.18 -14.97 -6.41
N ARG A 307 -20.70 -14.03 -5.61
CA ARG A 307 -20.30 -12.67 -6.00
C ARG A 307 -19.07 -12.24 -5.19
N PRO A 308 -18.30 -11.25 -5.65
CA PRO A 308 -17.32 -10.59 -4.82
C PRO A 308 -17.90 -10.09 -3.49
#